data_AF-A0A6P0CAH2-F1
#
_entry.id   AF-A0A6P0CAH2-F1
#
_cell.length_a   1.000
_cell.length_b   1.000
_cell.length_c   1.000
_cell.angle_alpha   90.00
_cell.angle_beta   90.00
_cell.angle_gamma   90.00
#
_symmetry.space_group_name_H-M   'P 1'
#
loop_
_entity.id
_entity.type
_entity.pdbx_description
1 polymer ?
#
loop_
_entity_poly.entity_id
_entity_poly.type
_entity_poly.pdbx_seq_one_letter_code
_entity_poly.pdbx_strand_id
1 'polypeptide(L)'
;MAHCDAVWGGRQPYHLWTVVTVYFYWQWWHYTRQSWGISRAYRGKDREAIYEDGWLDQAIFYAIPIFGIISRSAEQHPTFIGMELWSFPVPPVVAEFSGYFAMALLVYWCLARIRAAALGKLATIHTLYMATHFAIFYLGYIATSDITLGWLMINIWHNAQYILFVWMYNNKRFSNGIDPNAKILSYISQNGRMWFYMLTCIAVTGVIYWGVLRTLDWLFFAGLSATIVLYQIVNFHHYLIDTKIWKLRKPKLQKTLEIDG
;
A
#
# COMPACT_ATOMS: atom_id res chain seq x y z
N MET A 1 -1.82 -33.33 -14.13
CA MET A 1 -2.82 -32.25 -13.94
C MET A 1 -3.94 -32.65 -12.95
N ALA A 2 -3.64 -33.45 -11.91
CA ALA A 2 -4.68 -33.98 -11.00
C ALA A 2 -4.24 -33.96 -9.52
N HIS A 3 -3.39 -33.00 -9.12
CA HIS A 3 -2.87 -32.91 -7.75
C HIS A 3 -3.14 -31.57 -7.04
N CYS A 4 -3.84 -30.62 -7.67
CA CYS A 4 -4.17 -29.33 -7.05
C CYS A 4 -5.60 -29.22 -6.49
N ASP A 5 -6.51 -30.13 -6.83
CA ASP A 5 -7.92 -30.00 -6.45
C ASP A 5 -8.24 -30.51 -5.03
N ALA A 6 -7.31 -31.24 -4.40
CA ALA A 6 -7.55 -31.93 -3.14
C ALA A 6 -7.29 -31.10 -1.87
N VAL A 7 -6.68 -29.91 -1.97
CA VAL A 7 -6.34 -29.09 -0.78
C VAL A 7 -7.45 -28.11 -0.39
N TRP A 8 -8.35 -27.77 -1.33
CA TRP A 8 -9.33 -26.69 -1.16
C TRP A 8 -10.80 -27.15 -1.18
N GLY A 9 -11.07 -28.44 -1.39
CA GLY A 9 -12.42 -28.99 -1.57
C GLY A 9 -13.25 -29.20 -0.29
N GLY A 10 -12.74 -28.82 0.89
CA GLY A 10 -13.50 -28.84 2.13
C GLY A 10 -14.32 -27.57 2.28
N ARG A 11 -15.62 -27.68 2.63
CA ARG A 11 -16.43 -26.53 3.08
C ARG A 11 -15.63 -25.75 4.13
N GLN A 12 -15.23 -24.54 3.78
CA GLN A 12 -14.59 -23.63 4.73
C GLN A 12 -15.54 -23.44 5.93
N PRO A 13 -15.01 -23.27 7.16
CA PRO A 13 -15.85 -22.92 8.29
C PRO A 13 -16.66 -21.67 7.92
N TYR A 14 -17.96 -21.68 8.21
CA TYR A 14 -19.01 -20.72 7.83
C TYR A 14 -18.75 -19.24 8.23
N HIS A 15 -17.55 -18.93 8.71
CA HIS A 15 -17.12 -17.63 9.22
C HIS A 15 -15.75 -17.16 8.66
N LEU A 16 -15.02 -18.00 7.91
CA LEU A 16 -13.69 -17.62 7.42
C LEU A 16 -13.78 -16.52 6.34
N TRP A 17 -14.84 -16.55 5.53
CA TRP A 17 -15.12 -15.53 4.52
C TRP A 17 -15.19 -14.12 5.14
N THR A 18 -15.66 -13.98 6.39
CA THR A 18 -15.70 -12.69 7.10
C THR A 18 -14.29 -12.13 7.30
N VAL A 19 -13.35 -12.98 7.72
CA VAL A 19 -11.96 -12.58 7.95
C VAL A 19 -11.30 -12.18 6.63
N VAL A 20 -11.54 -12.95 5.57
CA VAL A 20 -11.03 -12.67 4.21
C VAL A 20 -11.60 -11.36 3.67
N THR A 21 -12.91 -11.13 3.86
CA THR A 21 -13.61 -9.90 3.48
C THR A 21 -13.02 -8.70 4.19
N VAL A 22 -12.91 -8.75 5.53
CA VAL A 22 -12.36 -7.64 6.31
C VAL A 22 -10.93 -7.36 5.87
N TYR A 23 -10.14 -8.40 5.63
CA TYR A 23 -8.77 -8.25 5.13
C TYR A 23 -8.69 -7.62 3.75
N PHE A 24 -9.57 -7.97 2.82
CA PHE A 24 -9.62 -7.38 1.48
C PHE A 24 -9.87 -5.86 1.54
N TYR A 25 -10.96 -5.43 2.20
CA TYR A 25 -11.29 -3.99 2.30
C TYR A 25 -10.31 -3.21 3.17
N TRP A 26 -9.86 -3.80 4.29
CA TRP A 26 -8.95 -3.11 5.19
C TRP A 26 -7.57 -2.90 4.57
N GLN A 27 -7.08 -3.86 3.77
CA GLN A 27 -5.83 -3.69 3.06
C GLN A 27 -5.89 -2.58 2.03
N TRP A 28 -6.94 -2.56 1.21
CA TRP A 28 -7.17 -1.46 0.28
C TRP A 28 -7.16 -0.11 1.02
N TRP A 29 -7.88 0.00 2.14
CA TRP A 29 -7.91 1.21 2.95
C TRP A 29 -6.53 1.57 3.51
N HIS A 30 -5.83 0.59 4.08
CA HIS A 30 -4.51 0.78 4.65
C HIS A 30 -3.50 1.26 3.60
N TYR A 31 -3.44 0.61 2.44
CA TYR A 31 -2.53 0.97 1.35
C TYR A 31 -2.80 2.40 0.88
N THR A 32 -4.07 2.73 0.69
CA THR A 32 -4.46 4.07 0.25
C THR A 32 -4.15 5.13 1.31
N ARG A 33 -4.41 4.85 2.60
CA ARG A 33 -4.11 5.78 3.71
C ARG A 33 -2.63 5.99 3.96
N GLN A 34 -1.83 4.93 3.89
CA GLN A 34 -0.40 5.06 4.06
C GLN A 34 0.20 5.81 2.87
N SER A 35 -0.24 5.49 1.65
CA SER A 35 0.17 6.20 0.44
C SER A 35 -0.19 7.68 0.48
N TRP A 36 -1.36 8.04 1.04
CA TRP A 36 -1.73 9.43 1.29
C TRP A 36 -0.72 10.11 2.23
N GLY A 37 -0.37 9.48 3.34
CA GLY A 37 0.64 10.01 4.27
C GLY A 37 2.00 10.26 3.60
N ILE A 38 2.45 9.32 2.76
CA ILE A 38 3.70 9.45 2.01
C ILE A 38 3.62 10.59 0.97
N SER A 39 2.51 10.71 0.23
CA SER A 39 2.25 11.85 -0.68
C SER A 39 2.38 13.19 0.05
N ARG A 40 1.76 13.31 1.24
CA ARG A 40 1.87 14.54 2.06
C ARG A 40 3.30 14.85 2.46
N ALA A 41 4.12 13.84 2.77
CA ALA A 41 5.53 14.04 3.06
C ALA A 41 6.32 14.54 1.84
N TYR A 42 5.94 14.14 0.62
CA TYR A 42 6.58 14.65 -0.60
C TYR A 42 6.17 16.09 -0.95
N ARG A 43 4.95 16.52 -0.61
CA ARG A 43 4.52 17.91 -0.81
C ARG A 43 5.37 18.92 -0.03
N GLY A 44 5.86 18.55 1.16
CA GLY A 44 6.71 19.42 1.97
C GLY A 44 8.09 19.73 1.40
N LYS A 45 8.51 19.05 0.31
CA LYS A 45 9.87 19.20 -0.25
C LYS A 45 10.02 20.32 -1.28
N ASP A 46 8.93 20.75 -1.90
CA ASP A 46 8.97 21.74 -2.98
C ASP A 46 8.02 22.90 -2.62
N ARG A 47 8.63 23.97 -2.07
CA ARG A 47 7.93 25.12 -1.46
C ARG A 47 7.31 26.06 -2.48
N GLU A 48 7.89 26.15 -3.67
CA GLU A 48 7.42 27.06 -4.72
C GLU A 48 6.40 26.40 -5.65
N ALA A 49 6.23 25.08 -5.52
CA ALA A 49 5.33 24.33 -6.35
C ALA A 49 3.85 24.60 -6.06
N ILE A 50 3.05 24.51 -7.12
CA ILE A 50 1.59 24.63 -7.05
C ILE A 50 0.99 23.27 -6.77
N TYR A 51 0.10 23.23 -5.78
CA TYR A 51 -0.66 22.05 -5.42
C TYR A 51 -2.14 22.38 -5.28
N GLU A 52 -2.97 21.36 -5.47
CA GLU A 52 -4.36 21.37 -5.03
C GLU A 52 -4.39 21.31 -3.49
N ASP A 53 -5.42 21.86 -2.86
CA ASP A 53 -5.55 21.87 -1.41
C ASP A 53 -6.95 21.45 -0.94
N GLY A 54 -7.10 21.34 0.38
CA GLY A 54 -8.36 21.00 1.02
C GLY A 54 -8.94 19.65 0.62
N TRP A 55 -10.25 19.64 0.36
CA TRP A 55 -11.01 18.43 0.05
C TRP A 55 -10.79 17.95 -1.39
N LEU A 56 -10.43 18.84 -2.31
CA LEU A 56 -10.26 18.50 -3.72
C LEU A 56 -9.00 17.64 -3.94
N ASP A 57 -7.89 17.97 -3.27
CA ASP A 57 -6.67 17.14 -3.26
C ASP A 57 -6.97 15.72 -2.76
N GLN A 58 -7.76 15.60 -1.70
CA GLN A 58 -8.20 14.30 -1.18
C GLN A 58 -9.08 13.58 -2.20
N ALA A 59 -10.10 14.25 -2.74
CA ALA A 59 -10.99 13.65 -3.72
C ALA A 59 -10.21 13.10 -4.93
N ILE A 60 -9.27 13.88 -5.47
CA ILE A 60 -8.40 13.47 -6.58
C ILE A 60 -7.56 12.25 -6.19
N PHE A 61 -6.93 12.27 -5.02
CA PHE A 61 -6.09 11.17 -4.57
C PHE A 61 -6.87 9.86 -4.42
N TYR A 62 -8.04 9.92 -3.80
CA TYR A 62 -8.87 8.73 -3.54
C TYR A 62 -9.70 8.28 -4.75
N ALA A 63 -9.76 9.07 -5.83
CA ALA A 63 -10.63 8.82 -6.97
C ALA A 63 -10.44 7.43 -7.59
N ILE A 64 -9.22 7.10 -8.03
CA ILE A 64 -8.92 5.82 -8.66
C ILE A 64 -9.00 4.64 -7.67
N PRO A 65 -8.46 4.74 -6.43
CA PRO A 65 -8.67 3.70 -5.42
C PRO A 65 -10.14 3.40 -5.11
N ILE A 66 -10.98 4.43 -4.96
CA ILE A 66 -12.42 4.27 -4.68
C ILE A 66 -13.12 3.65 -5.89
N PHE A 67 -12.85 4.13 -7.10
CA PHE A 67 -13.37 3.51 -8.31
C PHE A 67 -12.96 2.04 -8.42
N GLY A 68 -11.70 1.73 -8.15
CA GLY A 68 -11.17 0.36 -8.13
C GLY A 68 -11.93 -0.56 -7.18
N ILE A 69 -12.08 -0.18 -5.91
CA ILE A 69 -12.76 -1.04 -4.93
C ILE A 69 -14.26 -1.20 -5.24
N ILE A 70 -14.93 -0.13 -5.68
CA ILE A 70 -16.34 -0.17 -6.09
C ILE A 70 -16.53 -1.10 -7.30
N SER A 71 -15.60 -1.07 -8.25
CA SER A 71 -15.62 -1.96 -9.43
C SER A 71 -15.42 -3.41 -9.03
N ARG A 72 -14.46 -3.71 -8.14
CA ARG A 72 -14.27 -5.08 -7.62
C ARG A 72 -15.50 -5.59 -6.86
N SER A 73 -16.14 -4.71 -6.10
CA SER A 73 -17.41 -5.00 -5.43
C SER A 73 -18.54 -5.24 -6.43
N ALA A 74 -18.61 -4.54 -7.55
CA ALA A 74 -19.63 -4.78 -8.59
C ALA A 74 -19.40 -6.10 -9.36
N GLU A 75 -18.15 -6.52 -9.52
CA GLU A 75 -17.78 -7.79 -10.17
C GLU A 75 -18.14 -9.04 -9.35
N GLN A 76 -18.32 -8.90 -8.03
CA GLN A 76 -18.75 -9.98 -7.13
C GLN A 76 -17.88 -11.26 -7.23
N HIS A 77 -16.55 -11.09 -7.14
CA HIS A 77 -15.62 -12.22 -7.16
C HIS A 77 -15.92 -13.23 -6.05
N PRO A 78 -16.03 -14.54 -6.37
CA PRO A 78 -16.36 -15.57 -5.38
C PRO A 78 -15.19 -15.88 -4.45
N THR A 79 -13.97 -15.63 -4.90
CA THR A 79 -12.75 -15.94 -4.14
C THR A 79 -11.72 -14.82 -4.20
N PHE A 80 -10.91 -14.76 -3.15
CA PHE A 80 -9.72 -13.92 -3.04
C PHE A 80 -8.65 -14.73 -2.32
N ILE A 81 -7.41 -14.75 -2.83
CA ILE A 81 -6.30 -15.56 -2.32
C ILE A 81 -6.67 -17.05 -2.10
N GLY A 82 -7.52 -17.59 -2.98
CA GLY A 82 -7.99 -18.98 -2.92
C GLY A 82 -9.05 -19.27 -1.85
N MET A 83 -9.51 -18.26 -1.12
CA MET A 83 -10.54 -18.39 -0.08
C MET A 83 -11.83 -17.67 -0.48
N GLU A 84 -12.96 -18.13 0.07
CA GLU A 84 -14.27 -17.52 -0.16
C GLU A 84 -14.26 -16.04 0.24
N LEU A 85 -14.72 -15.19 -0.69
CA LEU A 85 -14.84 -13.75 -0.50
C LEU A 85 -16.31 -13.38 -0.56
N TRP A 86 -16.78 -12.65 0.45
CA TRP A 86 -17.97 -11.84 0.30
C TRP A 86 -17.55 -10.41 -0.03
N SER A 87 -18.21 -9.80 -1.00
CA SER A 87 -17.99 -8.40 -1.34
C SER A 87 -19.31 -7.65 -1.29
N PHE A 88 -19.26 -6.37 -0.90
CA PHE A 88 -20.46 -5.55 -0.81
C PHE A 88 -21.14 -5.51 -2.18
N PRO A 89 -22.44 -5.85 -2.29
CA PRO A 89 -23.12 -5.86 -3.57
C PRO A 89 -23.28 -4.42 -4.08
N VAL A 90 -22.55 -4.10 -5.15
CA VAL A 90 -22.61 -2.79 -5.81
C VAL A 90 -23.28 -2.97 -7.18
N PRO A 91 -24.37 -2.24 -7.48
CA PRO A 91 -24.95 -2.25 -8.81
C PRO A 91 -23.94 -1.76 -9.86
N PRO A 92 -23.85 -2.38 -11.06
CA PRO A 92 -22.89 -1.98 -12.09
C PRO A 92 -22.95 -0.50 -12.46
N VAL A 93 -24.15 0.10 -12.47
CA VAL A 93 -24.36 1.52 -12.73
C VAL A 93 -23.64 2.43 -11.72
N VAL A 94 -23.53 2.02 -10.46
CA VAL A 94 -22.80 2.78 -9.43
C VAL A 94 -21.29 2.72 -9.70
N ALA A 95 -20.77 1.58 -10.13
CA ALA A 95 -19.37 1.45 -10.54
C ALA A 95 -19.06 2.31 -11.78
N GLU A 96 -19.97 2.34 -12.75
CA GLU A 96 -19.84 3.17 -13.96
C GLU A 96 -19.80 4.68 -13.62
N PHE A 97 -20.74 5.17 -12.80
CA PHE A 97 -20.72 6.56 -12.34
C PHE A 97 -19.47 6.90 -11.53
N SER A 98 -19.01 5.98 -10.68
CA SER A 98 -17.75 6.13 -9.94
C SER A 98 -16.56 6.25 -10.90
N GLY A 99 -16.56 5.47 -11.98
CA GLY A 99 -15.57 5.56 -13.05
C GLY A 99 -15.56 6.91 -13.76
N TYR A 100 -16.72 7.42 -14.17
CA TYR A 100 -16.81 8.74 -14.79
C TYR A 100 -16.33 9.85 -13.86
N PHE A 101 -16.71 9.80 -12.59
CA PHE A 101 -16.24 10.76 -11.59
C PHE A 101 -14.73 10.70 -11.39
N ALA A 102 -14.16 9.49 -11.31
CA ALA A 102 -12.73 9.31 -11.16
C ALA A 102 -11.95 9.81 -12.38
N MET A 103 -12.45 9.55 -13.58
CA MET A 103 -11.86 10.06 -14.83
C MET A 103 -11.91 11.59 -14.91
N ALA A 104 -13.02 12.22 -14.50
CA ALA A 104 -13.14 13.68 -14.48
C ALA A 104 -12.10 14.31 -13.52
N LEU A 105 -11.93 13.74 -12.33
CA LEU A 105 -10.92 14.20 -11.37
C LEU A 105 -9.49 13.97 -11.87
N LEU A 106 -9.22 12.85 -12.54
CA LEU A 106 -7.91 12.57 -13.13
C LEU A 106 -7.58 13.55 -14.25
N VAL A 107 -8.54 13.85 -15.15
CA VAL A 107 -8.37 14.86 -16.20
C VAL A 107 -8.10 16.23 -15.58
N TYR A 108 -8.89 16.64 -14.58
CA TYR A 108 -8.65 17.89 -13.86
C TYR A 108 -7.24 17.94 -13.28
N TRP A 109 -6.80 16.88 -12.60
CA TRP A 109 -5.46 16.78 -12.03
C TRP A 109 -4.38 16.91 -13.11
N CYS A 110 -4.50 16.19 -14.23
CA CYS A 110 -3.57 16.28 -15.36
C CYS A 110 -3.45 17.72 -15.89
N LEU A 111 -4.59 18.40 -16.10
CA LEU A 111 -4.61 19.80 -16.54
C LEU A 111 -3.93 20.74 -15.53
N ALA A 112 -4.16 20.52 -14.24
CA ALA A 112 -3.53 21.30 -13.18
C ALA A 112 -2.00 21.06 -13.11
N ARG A 113 -1.54 19.82 -13.34
CA ARG A 113 -0.10 19.51 -13.44
C ARG A 113 0.53 20.14 -14.69
N ILE A 114 -0.14 20.09 -15.84
CA ILE A 114 0.32 20.75 -17.08
C ILE A 114 0.46 22.26 -16.86
N ARG A 115 -0.55 22.89 -16.24
CA ARG A 115 -0.49 24.31 -15.88
C ARG A 115 0.68 24.61 -14.93
N ALA A 116 0.88 23.80 -13.90
CA ALA A 116 1.99 23.97 -12.97
C ALA A 116 3.36 23.84 -13.68
N ALA A 117 3.48 22.91 -14.62
CA ALA A 117 4.69 22.73 -15.44
C ALA A 117 4.95 23.94 -16.35
N ALA A 118 3.92 24.45 -17.03
CA ALA A 118 4.02 25.65 -17.86
C ALA A 118 4.46 26.89 -17.05
N LEU A 119 4.14 26.93 -15.76
CA LEU A 119 4.54 28.01 -14.85
C LEU A 119 5.90 27.76 -14.17
N GLY A 120 6.60 26.66 -14.47
CA GLY A 120 7.86 26.30 -13.80
C GLY A 120 7.70 25.94 -12.32
N LYS A 121 6.47 25.63 -11.87
CA LYS A 121 6.10 25.37 -10.47
C LYS A 121 5.56 23.96 -10.27
N LEU A 122 6.06 23.00 -11.05
CA LEU A 122 5.64 21.61 -10.94
C LEU A 122 6.37 20.92 -9.79
N ALA A 123 5.60 20.43 -8.82
CA ALA A 123 6.11 19.52 -7.80
C ALA A 123 6.47 18.16 -8.43
N THR A 124 7.66 18.04 -9.01
CA THR A 124 8.03 16.89 -9.85
C THR A 124 7.93 15.57 -9.10
N ILE A 125 8.55 15.48 -7.91
CA ILE A 125 8.55 14.24 -7.10
C ILE A 125 7.14 13.85 -6.67
N HIS A 126 6.35 14.82 -6.19
CA HIS A 126 4.96 14.58 -5.80
C HIS A 126 4.12 14.13 -7.00
N THR A 127 4.29 14.78 -8.15
CA THR A 127 3.55 14.46 -9.38
C THR A 127 3.86 13.05 -9.87
N LEU A 128 5.13 12.65 -9.88
CA LEU A 128 5.53 11.27 -10.22
C LEU A 128 4.95 10.27 -9.22
N TYR A 129 4.97 10.58 -7.93
CA TYR A 129 4.36 9.73 -6.91
C TYR A 129 2.86 9.52 -7.17
N MET A 130 2.12 10.61 -7.37
CA MET A 130 0.68 10.58 -7.69
C MET A 130 0.40 9.79 -8.98
N ALA A 131 1.20 9.99 -10.02
CA ALA A 131 1.07 9.25 -11.27
C ALA A 131 1.25 7.74 -11.06
N THR A 132 2.28 7.32 -10.31
CA THR A 132 2.49 5.89 -9.99
C THR A 132 1.36 5.33 -9.13
N HIS A 133 0.80 6.13 -8.21
CA HIS A 133 -0.35 5.75 -7.40
C HIS A 133 -1.57 5.46 -8.27
N PHE A 134 -1.94 6.40 -9.15
CA PHE A 134 -3.05 6.20 -10.08
C PHE A 134 -2.81 5.01 -11.01
N ALA A 135 -1.60 4.89 -11.56
CA ALA A 135 -1.26 3.80 -12.46
C ALA A 135 -1.41 2.43 -11.78
N ILE A 136 -0.87 2.25 -10.58
CA ILE A 136 -0.90 0.94 -9.89
C ILE A 136 -2.30 0.58 -9.41
N PHE A 137 -3.08 1.54 -8.88
CA PHE A 137 -4.47 1.26 -8.52
C PHE A 137 -5.35 0.98 -9.74
N TYR A 138 -5.14 1.69 -10.85
CA TYR A 138 -5.83 1.42 -12.10
C TYR A 138 -5.46 0.04 -12.64
N LEU A 139 -4.17 -0.26 -12.76
CA LEU A 139 -3.72 -1.57 -13.25
C LEU A 139 -4.19 -2.69 -12.33
N GLY A 140 -4.20 -2.46 -11.02
CA GLY A 140 -4.49 -3.49 -10.02
C GLY A 140 -5.98 -3.75 -9.85
N TYR A 141 -6.82 -2.72 -9.87
CA TYR A 141 -8.25 -2.89 -9.59
C TYR A 141 -9.16 -2.54 -10.75
N ILE A 142 -8.65 -2.13 -11.91
CA ILE A 142 -9.47 -1.88 -13.11
C ILE A 142 -8.97 -2.70 -14.30
N ALA A 143 -7.67 -2.66 -14.62
CA ALA A 143 -7.16 -3.27 -15.85
C ALA A 143 -6.98 -4.80 -15.81
N THR A 144 -6.89 -5.39 -14.62
CA THR A 144 -6.82 -6.86 -14.44
C THR A 144 -8.18 -7.42 -14.06
N SER A 145 -8.59 -8.56 -14.61
CA SER A 145 -9.81 -9.24 -14.14
C SER A 145 -9.57 -10.04 -12.85
N ASP A 146 -8.33 -10.42 -12.56
CA ASP A 146 -7.99 -11.21 -11.38
C ASP A 146 -7.77 -10.30 -10.15
N ILE A 147 -8.67 -10.43 -9.17
CA ILE A 147 -8.68 -9.66 -7.92
C ILE A 147 -7.45 -9.95 -7.04
N THR A 148 -6.92 -11.18 -7.07
CA THR A 148 -5.76 -11.60 -6.28
C THR A 148 -4.49 -11.03 -6.89
N LEU A 149 -4.32 -11.15 -8.20
CA LEU A 149 -3.19 -10.55 -8.92
C LEU A 149 -3.20 -9.02 -8.75
N GLY A 150 -4.38 -8.42 -8.87
CA GLY A 150 -4.60 -7.00 -8.67
C GLY A 150 -4.17 -6.50 -7.30
N TRP A 151 -4.63 -7.18 -6.25
CA TRP A 151 -4.21 -6.93 -4.88
C TRP A 151 -2.69 -7.11 -4.71
N LEU A 152 -2.11 -8.19 -5.25
CA LEU A 152 -0.69 -8.50 -5.09
C LEU A 152 0.18 -7.38 -5.69
N MET A 153 -0.20 -6.84 -6.84
CA MET A 153 0.51 -5.73 -7.46
C MET A 153 0.48 -4.46 -6.59
N ILE A 154 -0.69 -4.10 -6.05
CA ILE A 154 -0.82 -2.95 -5.14
C ILE A 154 -0.01 -3.20 -3.86
N ASN A 155 -0.05 -4.42 -3.32
CA ASN A 155 0.71 -4.84 -2.14
C ASN A 155 2.23 -4.68 -2.35
N ILE A 156 2.77 -5.18 -3.47
CA ILE A 156 4.20 -5.06 -3.80
C ILE A 156 4.60 -3.59 -3.90
N TRP A 157 3.82 -2.79 -4.64
CA TRP A 157 4.09 -1.37 -4.79
C TRP A 157 4.04 -0.63 -3.45
N HIS A 158 3.02 -0.88 -2.64
CA HIS A 158 2.89 -0.31 -1.29
C HIS A 158 4.09 -0.66 -0.40
N ASN A 159 4.51 -1.92 -0.39
CA ASN A 159 5.68 -2.35 0.39
C ASN A 159 6.97 -1.68 -0.10
N ALA A 160 7.15 -1.52 -1.41
CA ALA A 160 8.30 -0.80 -1.96
C ALA A 160 8.33 0.67 -1.50
N GLN A 161 7.18 1.33 -1.49
CA GLN A 161 7.07 2.71 -0.99
C GLN A 161 7.42 2.81 0.49
N TYR A 162 6.93 1.89 1.29
CA TYR A 162 7.18 1.87 2.72
C TYR A 162 8.69 1.73 3.00
N ILE A 163 9.33 0.73 2.41
CA ILE A 163 10.77 0.49 2.61
C ILE A 163 11.59 1.70 2.16
N LEU A 164 11.23 2.31 1.03
CA LEU A 164 11.88 3.53 0.54
C LEU A 164 11.70 4.70 1.53
N PHE A 165 10.49 4.87 2.07
CA PHE A 165 10.21 5.92 3.03
C PHE A 165 11.00 5.74 4.33
N VAL A 166 11.06 4.52 4.86
CA VAL A 166 11.86 4.16 6.04
C VAL A 166 13.35 4.40 5.79
N TRP A 167 13.85 4.02 4.62
CA TRP A 167 15.24 4.28 4.23
C TRP A 167 15.54 5.77 4.20
N MET A 168 14.70 6.59 3.55
CA MET A 168 14.87 8.05 3.53
C MET A 168 14.87 8.64 4.94
N TYR A 169 13.98 8.18 5.82
CA TYR A 169 13.94 8.63 7.21
C TYR A 169 15.24 8.28 7.96
N ASN A 170 15.71 7.04 7.84
CA ASN A 170 16.94 6.60 8.51
C ASN A 170 18.19 7.27 7.92
N ASN A 171 18.21 7.50 6.62
CA ASN A 171 19.27 8.24 5.93
C ASN A 171 19.43 9.65 6.52
N LYS A 172 18.33 10.38 6.68
CA LYS A 172 18.34 11.69 7.36
C LYS A 172 18.69 11.57 8.84
N ARG A 173 18.14 10.59 9.55
CA ARG A 173 18.42 10.36 10.98
C ARG A 173 19.92 10.11 11.25
N PHE A 174 20.60 9.41 10.35
CA PHE A 174 22.01 9.03 10.47
C PHE A 174 22.91 9.83 9.52
N SER A 175 22.52 11.06 9.17
CA SER A 175 23.28 11.93 8.27
C SER A 175 24.68 12.26 8.79
N ASN A 176 24.87 12.24 10.11
CA ASN A 176 26.14 12.53 10.78
C ASN A 176 27.07 11.31 10.86
N GLY A 177 26.76 10.22 10.15
CA GLY A 177 27.57 9.02 10.09
C GLY A 177 27.01 7.84 10.89
N ILE A 178 27.88 6.88 11.20
CA ILE A 178 27.50 5.60 11.84
C ILE A 178 27.26 5.82 13.33
N ASP A 179 26.05 5.48 13.79
CA ASP A 179 25.65 5.56 15.19
C ASP A 179 26.19 4.34 15.97
N PRO A 180 26.99 4.53 17.04
CA PRO A 180 27.51 3.43 17.86
C PRO A 180 26.43 2.52 18.46
N ASN A 181 25.23 3.06 18.71
CA ASN A 181 24.10 2.32 19.29
C ASN A 181 23.24 1.62 18.23
N ALA A 182 23.45 1.92 16.95
CA ALA A 182 22.68 1.36 15.84
C ALA A 182 23.59 1.09 14.63
N LYS A 183 24.74 0.43 14.86
CA LYS A 183 25.83 0.30 13.87
C LYS A 183 25.36 -0.26 12.53
N ILE A 184 24.65 -1.39 12.55
CA ILE A 184 24.19 -2.05 11.31
C ILE A 184 23.18 -1.15 10.58
N LEU A 185 22.14 -0.69 11.28
CA LEU A 185 21.08 0.11 10.69
C LEU A 185 21.60 1.44 10.13
N SER A 186 22.44 2.15 10.89
CA SER A 186 23.05 3.40 10.45
C SER A 186 24.02 3.21 9.28
N TYR A 187 24.76 2.10 9.24
CA TYR A 187 25.65 1.75 8.13
C TYR A 187 24.89 1.50 6.82
N ILE A 188 23.81 0.70 6.86
CA ILE A 188 23.03 0.38 5.65
C ILE A 188 22.18 1.56 5.16
N SER A 189 21.83 2.49 6.05
CA SER A 189 20.99 3.65 5.73
C SER A 189 21.76 4.83 5.12
N GLN A 190 23.09 4.77 5.01
CA GLN A 190 23.90 5.87 4.47
C GLN A 190 23.59 6.20 3.00
N ASN A 191 23.90 7.43 2.58
CA ASN A 191 23.78 7.85 1.18
C ASN A 191 24.65 6.97 0.27
N GLY A 192 24.13 6.66 -0.92
CA GLY A 192 24.77 5.74 -1.87
C GLY A 192 24.58 4.25 -1.57
N ARG A 193 23.97 3.88 -0.43
CA ARG A 193 23.77 2.47 -0.03
C ARG A 193 22.32 2.00 -0.11
N MET A 194 21.46 2.73 -0.82
CA MET A 194 20.05 2.37 -0.98
C MET A 194 19.88 0.92 -1.45
N TRP A 195 20.62 0.49 -2.47
CA TRP A 195 20.53 -0.90 -2.96
C TRP A 195 20.95 -1.93 -1.92
N PHE A 196 21.97 -1.64 -1.11
CA PHE A 196 22.39 -2.52 -0.03
C PHE A 196 21.33 -2.61 1.06
N TYR A 197 20.67 -1.50 1.39
CA TYR A 197 19.52 -1.46 2.29
C TYR A 197 18.37 -2.34 1.77
N MET A 198 17.99 -2.16 0.50
CA MET A 198 16.90 -2.92 -0.13
C MET A 198 17.21 -4.42 -0.17
N LEU A 199 18.43 -4.79 -0.58
CA LEU A 199 18.86 -6.19 -0.60
C LEU A 199 18.89 -6.79 0.80
N THR A 200 19.31 -6.03 1.82
CA THR A 200 19.27 -6.48 3.22
C THR A 200 17.83 -6.73 3.66
N CYS A 201 16.90 -5.82 3.35
CA CYS A 201 15.48 -6.03 3.64
C CYS A 201 14.94 -7.29 2.95
N ILE A 202 15.19 -7.46 1.65
CA ILE A 202 14.75 -8.64 0.89
C ILE A 202 15.34 -9.93 1.48
N ALA A 203 16.63 -9.95 1.79
CA ALA A 203 17.30 -11.13 2.34
C ALA A 203 16.74 -11.50 3.73
N VAL A 204 16.63 -10.52 4.63
CA VAL A 204 16.09 -10.75 5.98
C VAL A 204 14.62 -11.19 5.90
N THR A 205 13.80 -10.51 5.10
CA THR A 205 12.41 -10.90 4.89
C THR A 205 12.31 -12.30 4.29
N GLY A 206 13.15 -12.64 3.30
CA GLY A 206 13.18 -13.97 2.68
C GLY A 206 13.50 -15.08 3.68
N VAL A 207 14.51 -14.89 4.53
CA VAL A 207 14.86 -15.85 5.59
C VAL A 207 13.73 -16.00 6.61
N ILE A 208 13.13 -14.89 7.05
CA ILE A 208 12.00 -14.93 7.99
C ILE A 208 10.81 -15.64 7.38
N TYR A 209 10.42 -15.28 6.14
CA TYR A 209 9.29 -15.92 5.46
C TYR A 209 9.54 -17.41 5.23
N TRP A 210 10.76 -17.80 4.82
CA TRP A 210 11.11 -19.20 4.69
C TRP A 210 10.95 -19.96 6.02
N GLY A 211 11.43 -19.38 7.13
CA GLY A 211 11.27 -19.96 8.46
C GLY A 211 9.81 -20.05 8.88
N VAL A 212 9.04 -18.97 8.72
CA VAL A 212 7.61 -18.92 9.04
C VAL A 212 6.85 -19.95 8.23
N LEU A 213 7.03 -20.00 6.90
CA LEU A 213 6.35 -20.97 6.04
C LEU A 213 6.66 -22.41 6.47
N ARG A 214 7.93 -22.72 6.80
CA ARG A 214 8.31 -24.05 7.28
C ARG A 214 7.66 -24.40 8.62
N THR A 215 7.56 -23.42 9.53
CA THR A 215 6.84 -23.57 10.80
C THR A 215 5.34 -23.72 10.56
N LEU A 216 4.77 -22.98 9.62
CA LEU A 216 3.36 -23.08 9.26
C LEU A 216 3.05 -24.44 8.64
N ASP A 217 3.89 -25.00 7.77
CA ASP A 217 3.71 -26.36 7.25
C ASP A 217 3.63 -27.39 8.38
N TRP A 218 4.45 -27.21 9.43
CA TRP A 218 4.44 -28.07 10.61
C TRP A 218 3.18 -27.86 11.47
N LEU A 219 2.72 -26.61 11.61
CA LEU A 219 1.51 -26.25 12.36
C LEU A 219 0.21 -26.50 11.59
N PHE A 220 0.23 -26.53 10.26
CA PHE A 220 -0.92 -26.84 9.40
C PHE A 220 -1.40 -28.27 9.62
N PHE A 221 -0.50 -29.17 10.02
CA PHE A 221 -0.85 -30.52 10.51
C PHE A 221 -1.71 -30.49 11.79
N ALA A 222 -1.67 -29.38 12.56
CA ALA A 222 -2.39 -29.20 13.83
C ALA A 222 -3.68 -28.35 13.72
N GLY A 223 -4.01 -27.77 12.55
CA GLY A 223 -5.32 -27.13 12.29
C GLY A 223 -5.26 -25.84 11.46
N LEU A 224 -5.99 -25.81 10.34
CA LEU A 224 -5.97 -24.76 9.30
C LEU A 224 -6.42 -23.37 9.81
N SER A 225 -7.41 -23.33 10.69
CA SER A 225 -8.11 -22.09 11.06
C SER A 225 -7.27 -21.16 11.95
N ALA A 226 -6.44 -21.73 12.84
CA ALA A 226 -5.61 -20.93 13.75
C ALA A 226 -4.52 -20.18 12.99
N THR A 227 -3.92 -20.81 11.98
CA THR A 227 -2.86 -20.20 11.15
C THR A 227 -3.36 -18.96 10.40
N ILE A 228 -4.54 -19.04 9.78
CA ILE A 228 -5.13 -17.89 9.08
C ILE A 228 -5.40 -16.76 10.08
N VAL A 229 -6.02 -17.06 11.22
CA VAL A 229 -6.29 -16.03 12.24
C VAL A 229 -5.01 -15.38 12.75
N LEU A 230 -3.96 -16.16 13.04
CA LEU A 230 -2.66 -15.63 13.48
C LEU A 230 -2.00 -14.76 12.41
N TYR A 231 -2.00 -15.20 11.16
CA TYR A 231 -1.51 -14.41 10.03
C TYR A 231 -2.25 -13.07 9.94
N GLN A 232 -3.57 -13.09 10.12
CA GLN A 232 -4.39 -11.88 10.08
C GLN A 232 -4.14 -10.97 11.27
N ILE A 233 -3.91 -11.51 12.48
CA ILE A 233 -3.50 -10.73 13.64
C ILE A 233 -2.21 -9.97 13.34
N VAL A 234 -1.19 -10.64 12.77
CA VAL A 234 0.06 -9.97 12.38
C VAL A 234 -0.20 -8.90 11.32
N ASN A 235 -1.09 -9.17 10.36
CA ASN A 235 -1.46 -8.19 9.34
C ASN A 235 -2.16 -6.95 9.94
N PHE A 236 -3.18 -7.14 10.75
CA PHE A 236 -3.87 -6.02 11.40
C PHE A 236 -2.99 -5.29 12.41
N HIS A 237 -2.13 -6.01 13.13
CA HIS A 237 -1.20 -5.42 14.08
C HIS A 237 -0.26 -4.43 13.39
N HIS A 238 0.35 -4.80 12.26
CA HIS A 238 1.26 -3.86 11.59
C HIS A 238 0.52 -2.63 11.05
N TYR A 239 -0.71 -2.75 10.54
CA TYR A 239 -1.52 -1.59 10.13
C TYR A 239 -1.73 -0.58 11.29
N LEU A 240 -2.01 -1.10 12.49
CA LEU A 240 -2.19 -0.27 13.69
C LEU A 240 -0.88 0.37 14.14
N ILE A 241 0.22 -0.39 14.10
CA ILE A 241 1.54 0.12 14.47
C ILE A 241 2.01 1.20 13.50
N ASP A 242 1.79 1.04 12.19
CA ASP A 242 2.15 2.04 11.19
C ASP A 242 1.42 3.36 11.42
N THR A 243 0.13 3.29 11.72
CA THR A 243 -0.68 4.48 12.06
C THR A 243 -0.16 5.19 13.31
N LYS A 244 0.49 4.46 14.23
CA LYS A 244 1.13 5.04 15.41
C LYS A 244 2.51 5.61 15.08
N ILE A 245 3.37 4.88 14.38
CA ILE A 245 4.76 5.29 14.10
C ILE A 245 4.75 6.51 13.18
N TRP A 246 4.07 6.43 12.03
CA TRP A 246 4.21 7.35 10.90
C TRP A 246 3.23 8.52 10.89
N LYS A 247 2.75 8.91 12.07
CA LYS A 247 1.93 10.12 12.22
C LYS A 247 2.78 11.37 11.98
N LEU A 248 2.64 11.97 10.80
CA LEU A 248 3.39 13.17 10.39
C LEU A 248 3.24 14.37 11.34
N ARG A 249 2.17 14.43 12.14
CA ARG A 249 1.99 15.44 13.21
C ARG A 249 2.99 15.32 14.38
N LYS A 250 3.88 14.32 14.37
CA LYS A 250 4.86 14.11 15.45
C LYS A 250 6.06 15.04 15.23
N PRO A 251 6.45 15.87 16.21
CA PRO A 251 7.55 16.83 16.06
C PRO A 251 8.88 16.18 15.65
N LYS A 252 9.19 15.00 16.21
CA LYS A 252 10.40 14.25 15.86
C LYS A 252 10.44 13.86 14.38
N LEU A 253 9.29 13.43 13.83
CA LEU A 253 9.21 13.07 12.41
C LEU A 253 9.32 14.30 11.51
N GLN A 254 8.62 15.39 11.84
CA GLN A 254 8.70 16.66 11.11
C GLN A 254 10.13 17.18 11.07
N LYS A 255 10.82 17.20 12.23
CA LYS A 255 12.21 17.64 12.34
C LYS A 255 13.16 16.76 11.51
N THR A 256 13.03 15.44 11.60
CA THR A 256 13.92 14.52 10.84
C THR A 256 13.64 14.55 9.34
N LEU A 257 12.38 14.71 8.93
CA LEU A 257 12.00 14.74 7.51
C LEU A 257 12.09 16.14 6.89
N GLU A 258 12.29 17.17 7.70
CA GLU A 258 12.30 18.59 7.31
C GLU A 258 10.96 19.00 6.70
N ILE A 259 9.86 18.61 7.36
CA ILE A 259 8.49 18.96 6.97
C ILE A 259 8.05 20.13 7.86
N ASP A 260 7.59 21.23 7.24
CA ASP A 260 7.03 22.37 7.96
C ASP A 260 5.77 21.95 8.73
N GLY A 261 5.69 22.38 10.00
CA GLY A 261 4.72 21.90 10.99
C GLY A 261 3.30 22.40 10.82
#